data_AF-A0A5C8KD72-F1
#
_entry.id   AF-A0A5C8KD72-F1
#
_cell.length_a   1.000
_cell.length_b   1.000
_cell.length_c   1.000
_cell.angle_alpha   90.00
_cell.angle_beta   90.00
_cell.angle_gamma   90.00
#
_symmetry.space_group_name_H-M   'P 1'
#
loop_
_entity.id
_entity.type
_entity.pdbx_description
1 polymer ?
#
loop_
_entity_poly.entity_id
_entity_poly.type
_entity_poly.pdbx_seq_one_letter_code
_entity_poly.pdbx_strand_id
1 'polypeptide(L)'
;MKYKNYLTEQQTQYLKDNFSQKSNKEMAQELGVKLYHVRYALYSMGLTRMKLDYWTEEQTAFLKENFRLMGDKEIATVFEQRWPKSKPWTLKHIEKKRNYLHLHRTKQELYEIHWRNKRNGSWDNAHKWMWQTRGVSKPGDTREWPDQDGVLRKHIKTEKSFVPMAPYVWRQEKGEIPEGFVIWFKDRNPLNCDIENLECISRAENAIRNSAAIRLTDNYVAAISTMKDKHLRNEIKQHPELIQAIRARLLLKRKVKTLIKQRNGKE
;
A
#
# COMPACT_ATOMS: atom_id res chain seq x y z
N MET A 1 -20.28 23.04 36.34
CA MET A 1 -19.95 22.04 37.38
C MET A 1 -18.65 22.43 38.06
N LYS A 2 -18.69 22.88 39.31
CA LYS A 2 -17.48 23.11 40.12
C LYS A 2 -17.07 21.76 40.70
N TYR A 3 -15.99 21.15 40.20
CA TYR A 3 -15.45 19.92 40.78
C TYR A 3 -14.76 20.30 42.10
N LYS A 4 -15.09 19.60 43.19
CA LYS A 4 -14.41 19.77 44.48
C LYS A 4 -12.93 19.40 44.30
N ASN A 5 -12.03 20.31 44.67
CA ASN A 5 -10.60 20.03 44.69
C ASN A 5 -10.30 19.25 45.97
N TYR A 6 -9.90 17.98 45.85
CA TYR A 6 -9.71 17.06 46.99
C TYR A 6 -8.27 17.02 47.52
N LEU A 7 -7.40 17.91 47.03
CA LEU A 7 -5.99 17.96 47.43
C LEU A 7 -5.85 18.75 48.74
N THR A 8 -5.06 18.21 49.66
CA THR A 8 -4.71 18.92 50.90
C THR A 8 -3.79 20.11 50.60
N GLU A 9 -3.65 21.00 51.57
CA GLU A 9 -2.77 22.18 51.45
C GLU A 9 -1.30 21.78 51.27
N GLN A 10 -0.85 20.70 51.94
CA GLN A 10 0.50 20.14 51.75
C GLN A 10 0.72 19.61 50.33
N GLN A 11 -0.27 18.90 49.77
CA GLN A 11 -0.19 18.39 48.40
C GLN A 11 -0.19 19.54 47.38
N THR A 12 -0.96 20.60 47.66
CA THR A 12 -1.00 21.81 46.86
C THR A 12 0.36 22.54 46.85
N GLN A 13 1.01 22.65 48.01
CA GLN A 13 2.33 23.28 48.10
C GLN A 13 3.39 22.44 47.36
N TYR A 14 3.37 21.12 47.56
CA TYR A 14 4.23 20.19 46.81
C TYR A 14 4.08 20.36 45.29
N LEU A 15 2.85 20.54 44.78
CA LEU A 15 2.61 20.77 43.35
C LEU A 15 3.22 22.08 42.84
N LYS A 16 3.23 23.15 43.63
CA LYS A 16 3.84 24.44 43.25
C LYS A 16 5.36 24.33 43.18
N ASP A 17 5.97 23.74 44.20
CA ASP A 17 7.44 23.64 44.33
C ASP A 17 8.03 22.74 43.23
N ASN A 18 7.30 21.68 42.85
CA ASN A 18 7.76 20.69 41.87
C ASN A 18 7.29 20.97 40.42
N PHE A 19 6.48 22.00 40.18
CA PHE A 19 5.88 22.25 38.85
C PHE A 19 6.94 22.43 37.75
N SER A 20 8.02 23.15 38.04
CA SER A 20 9.09 23.44 37.06
C SER A 20 9.98 22.23 36.78
N GLN A 21 10.08 21.28 37.72
CA GLN A 21 11.07 20.21 37.69
C GLN A 21 10.49 18.86 37.25
N LYS A 22 9.27 18.52 37.69
CA LYS A 22 8.63 17.23 37.43
C LYS A 22 7.47 17.39 36.47
N SER A 23 7.12 16.34 35.72
CA SER A 23 5.93 16.30 34.88
C SER A 23 4.65 16.13 35.70
N ASN A 24 3.50 16.54 35.15
CA ASN A 24 2.21 16.35 35.83
C ASN A 24 1.88 14.86 36.07
N LYS A 25 2.47 13.94 35.30
CA LYS A 25 2.27 12.50 35.46
C LYS A 25 3.07 11.96 36.64
N GLU A 26 4.33 12.38 36.78
CA GLU A 26 5.20 12.00 37.90
C GLU A 26 4.64 12.53 39.23
N MET A 27 4.24 13.81 39.26
CA MET A 27 3.61 14.39 40.46
C MET A 27 2.32 13.66 40.85
N ALA A 28 1.53 13.20 39.88
CA ALA A 28 0.32 12.42 40.16
C ALA A 28 0.64 11.03 40.74
N GLN A 29 1.71 10.39 40.26
CA GLN A 29 2.17 9.09 40.77
C GLN A 29 2.71 9.21 42.20
N GLU A 30 3.55 10.21 42.48
CA GLU A 30 4.13 10.42 43.81
C GLU A 30 3.08 10.78 44.86
N LEU A 31 2.06 11.55 44.48
CA LEU A 31 0.95 11.91 45.36
C LEU A 31 -0.13 10.81 45.48
N GLY A 32 -0.04 9.74 44.68
CA GLY A 32 -1.06 8.68 44.64
C GLY A 32 -2.43 9.15 44.13
N VAL A 33 -2.50 10.25 43.36
CA VAL A 33 -3.76 10.84 42.87
C VAL A 33 -3.90 10.68 41.36
N LYS A 34 -5.13 10.75 40.86
CA LYS A 34 -5.36 10.71 39.40
C LYS A 34 -4.83 12.00 38.75
N LEU A 35 -4.20 11.86 37.58
CA LEU A 35 -3.62 12.95 36.79
C LEU A 35 -4.55 14.17 36.58
N TYR A 36 -5.85 13.94 36.43
CA TYR A 36 -6.79 15.03 36.19
C TYR A 36 -6.96 15.94 37.41
N HIS A 37 -6.83 15.42 38.65
CA HIS A 37 -6.89 16.23 39.87
C HIS A 37 -5.69 17.16 39.98
N VAL A 38 -4.49 16.66 39.68
CA VAL A 38 -3.27 17.48 39.60
C VAL A 38 -3.40 18.58 38.56
N ARG A 39 -3.90 18.24 37.35
CA ARG A 39 -4.14 19.24 36.28
C ARG A 39 -5.14 20.30 36.74
N TYR A 40 -6.24 19.91 37.38
CA TYR A 40 -7.26 20.84 37.85
C TYR A 40 -6.72 21.78 38.93
N ALA A 41 -5.99 21.25 39.91
CA ALA A 41 -5.36 22.06 40.96
C ALA A 41 -4.36 23.07 40.35
N LEU A 42 -3.48 22.62 39.45
CA LEU A 42 -2.55 23.51 38.76
C LEU A 42 -3.28 24.59 37.95
N TYR A 43 -4.35 24.25 37.22
CA TYR A 43 -5.18 25.23 36.51
C TYR A 43 -5.86 26.22 37.45
N SER A 44 -6.34 25.77 38.61
CA SER A 44 -6.94 26.66 39.63
C SER A 44 -5.93 27.65 40.22
N MET A 45 -4.64 27.31 40.19
CA MET A 45 -3.53 28.18 40.62
C MET A 45 -2.93 29.00 39.47
N GLY A 46 -3.46 28.90 38.25
CA GLY A 46 -2.92 29.56 37.06
C GLY A 46 -1.64 28.93 36.50
N LEU A 47 -1.19 27.78 37.04
CA LEU A 47 0.01 27.07 36.61
C LEU A 47 -0.30 26.19 35.40
N THR A 48 -0.16 26.76 34.21
CA THR A 48 -0.35 26.05 32.93
C THR A 48 0.99 25.79 32.27
N ARG A 49 1.23 24.55 31.83
CA ARG A 49 2.47 24.20 31.09
C ARG A 49 2.44 24.66 29.64
N MET A 50 1.25 24.84 29.09
CA MET A 50 1.05 25.18 27.69
C MET A 50 0.32 26.52 27.63
N LYS A 51 0.99 27.51 27.02
CA LYS A 51 0.35 28.74 26.60
C LYS A 51 -0.46 28.44 25.34
N LEU A 52 -1.79 28.54 25.41
CA LEU A 52 -2.64 28.41 24.23
C LEU A 52 -2.66 29.75 23.50
N ASP A 53 -2.25 29.74 22.23
CA ASP A 53 -2.43 30.87 21.34
C ASP A 53 -3.86 30.81 20.77
N TYR A 54 -4.68 31.79 21.15
CA TYR A 54 -6.05 31.91 20.67
C TYR A 54 -6.10 32.68 19.35
N TRP A 55 -7.15 32.41 18.57
CA TRP A 55 -7.41 33.13 17.32
C TRP A 55 -7.98 34.51 17.63
N THR A 56 -7.41 35.55 17.04
CA THR A 56 -7.95 36.91 17.12
C THR A 56 -9.20 37.06 16.25
N GLU A 57 -10.03 38.06 16.53
CA GLU A 57 -11.23 38.33 15.73
C GLU A 57 -10.87 38.63 14.27
N GLU A 58 -9.83 39.44 14.04
CA GLU A 58 -9.28 39.76 12.72
C GLU A 58 -8.88 38.51 11.94
N GLN A 59 -8.16 37.57 12.57
CA GLN A 59 -7.78 36.30 11.96
C GLN A 59 -9.01 35.47 11.56
N THR A 60 -10.05 35.48 12.39
CA THR A 60 -11.29 34.75 12.08
C THR A 60 -12.10 35.41 10.97
N ALA A 61 -12.12 36.74 10.90
CA ALA A 61 -12.77 37.49 9.83
C ALA A 61 -12.10 37.20 8.49
N PHE A 62 -10.77 37.30 8.44
CA PHE A 62 -10.01 36.98 7.24
C PHE A 62 -10.25 35.54 6.75
N LEU A 63 -10.31 34.57 7.67
CA LEU A 63 -10.62 33.18 7.32
C LEU A 63 -12.02 33.04 6.69
N LYS A 64 -13.04 33.71 7.23
CA LYS A 64 -14.42 33.66 6.73
C LYS A 64 -14.56 34.24 5.33
N GLU A 65 -13.80 35.28 5.01
CA GLU A 65 -13.83 35.91 3.69
C GLU A 65 -13.09 35.09 2.63
N ASN A 66 -11.96 34.47 3.00
CA ASN A 66 -11.03 33.90 2.02
C ASN A 66 -11.13 32.38 1.86
N PHE A 67 -11.82 31.65 2.75
CA PHE A 67 -11.82 30.19 2.70
C PHE A 67 -12.40 29.60 1.42
N ARG A 68 -13.34 30.29 0.75
CA ARG A 68 -13.96 29.80 -0.50
C ARG A 68 -13.02 29.89 -1.69
N LEU A 69 -12.20 30.94 -1.73
CA LEU A 69 -11.30 31.24 -2.84
C LEU A 69 -9.93 30.59 -2.67
N MET A 70 -9.41 30.53 -1.45
CA MET A 70 -8.05 30.04 -1.17
C MET A 70 -8.04 28.66 -0.52
N GLY A 71 -7.01 27.89 -0.84
CA GLY A 71 -6.75 26.60 -0.19
C GLY A 71 -6.15 26.78 1.21
N ASP A 72 -6.38 25.81 2.11
CA ASP A 72 -5.93 25.90 3.50
C ASP A 72 -4.41 26.05 3.65
N LYS A 73 -3.63 25.52 2.70
CA LYS A 73 -2.17 25.69 2.66
C LYS A 73 -1.76 27.12 2.32
N GLU A 74 -2.43 27.76 1.38
CA GLU A 74 -2.15 29.16 1.02
C GLU A 74 -2.56 30.10 2.13
N ILE A 75 -3.73 29.87 2.74
CA ILE A 75 -4.17 30.63 3.91
C ILE A 75 -3.16 30.49 5.03
N ALA A 76 -2.63 29.28 5.30
CA ALA A 76 -1.57 29.10 6.28
C ALA A 76 -0.30 29.93 5.96
N THR A 77 0.11 30.01 4.69
CA THR A 77 1.25 30.87 4.28
C THR A 77 0.96 32.35 4.52
N VAL A 78 -0.25 32.83 4.21
CA VAL A 78 -0.64 34.23 4.46
C VAL A 78 -0.66 34.53 5.96
N PHE A 79 -1.13 33.58 6.77
CA PHE A 79 -1.12 33.71 8.23
C PHE A 79 0.29 33.79 8.80
N GLU A 80 1.23 33.02 8.28
CA GLU A 80 2.63 33.09 8.70
C GLU A 80 3.25 34.46 8.38
N GLN A 81 2.87 35.06 7.25
CA GLN A 81 3.36 36.40 6.86
C GLN A 81 2.76 37.53 7.69
N ARG A 82 1.45 37.45 8.02
CA ARG A 82 0.72 38.53 8.72
C ARG A 82 0.76 38.42 10.24
N TRP A 83 0.68 37.20 10.77
CA TRP A 83 0.60 36.94 12.21
C TRP A 83 1.56 35.81 12.60
N PRO A 84 2.88 36.03 12.52
CA PRO A 84 3.86 35.02 12.90
C PRO A 84 3.69 34.65 14.38
N LYS A 85 3.89 33.38 14.70
CA LYS A 85 3.79 32.85 16.06
C LYS A 85 4.94 31.88 16.34
N SER A 86 5.09 31.47 17.60
CA SER A 86 6.23 30.62 18.03
C SER A 86 6.35 29.29 17.24
N LYS A 87 5.22 28.67 16.90
CA LYS A 87 5.16 27.47 16.04
C LYS A 87 4.52 27.84 14.72
N PRO A 88 5.12 27.56 13.56
CA PRO A 88 4.59 28.05 12.29
C PRO A 88 3.15 27.61 12.03
N TRP A 89 2.40 28.46 11.33
CA TRP A 89 1.08 28.13 10.82
C TRP A 89 1.19 26.96 9.83
N THR A 90 0.26 26.02 9.97
CA THR A 90 0.19 24.84 9.11
C THR A 90 -1.22 24.67 8.61
N LEU A 91 -1.39 23.93 7.51
CA LEU A 91 -2.71 23.63 6.95
C LEU A 91 -3.68 23.07 8.00
N LYS A 92 -3.18 22.30 8.98
CA LYS A 92 -3.97 21.69 10.04
C LYS A 92 -4.54 22.71 11.02
N HIS A 93 -3.85 23.82 11.26
CA HIS A 93 -4.38 24.89 12.11
C HIS A 93 -5.59 25.55 11.44
N ILE A 94 -5.48 25.87 10.15
CA ILE A 94 -6.55 26.48 9.36
C ILE A 94 -7.73 25.51 9.22
N GLU A 95 -7.46 24.26 8.83
CA GLU A 95 -8.47 23.21 8.69
C GLU A 95 -9.28 23.02 9.99
N LYS A 96 -8.61 22.93 11.15
CA LYS A 96 -9.26 22.79 12.45
C LYS A 96 -10.15 23.98 12.79
N LYS A 97 -9.66 25.21 12.59
CA LYS A 97 -10.47 26.41 12.89
C LYS A 97 -11.66 26.52 11.95
N ARG A 98 -11.47 26.23 10.67
CA ARG A 98 -12.52 26.20 9.65
C ARG A 98 -13.62 25.20 10.03
N ASN A 99 -13.24 23.99 10.42
CA ASN A 99 -14.18 22.95 10.87
C ASN A 99 -14.92 23.38 12.16
N TYR A 100 -14.23 24.01 13.11
CA TYR A 100 -14.85 24.57 14.33
C TYR A 100 -15.88 25.65 14.03
N LEU A 101 -15.66 26.45 12.98
CA LEU A 101 -16.59 27.48 12.51
C LEU A 101 -17.63 26.94 11.50
N HIS A 102 -17.65 25.62 11.25
CA HIS A 102 -18.52 24.96 10.26
C HIS A 102 -18.42 25.52 8.83
N LEU A 103 -17.24 26.01 8.45
CA LEU A 103 -16.98 26.61 7.14
C LEU A 103 -16.59 25.52 6.11
N HIS A 104 -17.58 24.78 5.63
CA HIS A 104 -17.37 23.74 4.61
C HIS A 104 -17.39 24.33 3.21
N ARG A 105 -16.52 23.82 2.32
CA ARG A 105 -16.48 24.17 0.91
C ARG A 105 -17.39 23.24 0.12
N THR A 106 -18.02 23.76 -0.92
CA THR A 106 -18.76 22.95 -1.89
C THR A 106 -17.82 22.17 -2.80
N LYS A 107 -18.35 21.18 -3.52
CA LYS A 107 -17.56 20.42 -4.51
C LYS A 107 -17.02 21.31 -5.64
N GLN A 108 -17.79 22.32 -6.05
CA GLN A 108 -17.40 23.25 -7.11
C GLN A 108 -16.24 24.15 -6.67
N GLU A 109 -16.31 24.73 -5.47
CA GLU A 109 -15.23 25.55 -4.91
C GLU A 109 -13.92 24.75 -4.77
N LEU A 110 -14.02 23.49 -4.33
CA LEU A 110 -12.86 22.59 -4.24
C LEU A 110 -12.25 22.32 -5.63
N TYR A 111 -13.08 22.16 -6.65
CA TYR A 111 -12.64 21.97 -8.03
C TYR A 111 -11.92 23.20 -8.57
N GLU A 112 -12.45 24.40 -8.34
CA GLU A 112 -11.84 25.67 -8.75
C GLU A 112 -10.47 25.88 -8.10
N ILE A 113 -10.35 25.65 -6.78
CA ILE A 113 -9.07 25.70 -6.06
C ILE A 113 -8.09 24.67 -6.63
N HIS A 114 -8.54 23.45 -6.89
CA HIS A 114 -7.70 22.39 -7.45
C HIS A 114 -7.14 22.80 -8.83
N TRP A 115 -7.99 23.30 -9.72
CA TRP A 115 -7.58 23.73 -11.05
C TRP A 115 -6.63 24.92 -11.02
N ARG A 116 -6.85 25.89 -10.14
CA ARG A 116 -5.93 27.00 -9.96
C ARG A 116 -4.57 26.51 -9.48
N ASN A 117 -4.54 25.62 -8.49
CA ASN A 117 -3.28 25.06 -7.98
C ASN A 117 -2.53 24.26 -9.04
N LYS A 118 -3.25 23.59 -9.94
CA LYS A 118 -2.67 22.90 -11.09
C LYS A 118 -2.09 23.89 -12.10
N ARG A 119 -2.80 24.97 -12.44
CA ARG A 119 -2.32 26.03 -13.36
C ARG A 119 -1.07 26.74 -12.82
N ASN A 120 -0.99 26.93 -11.51
CA ASN A 120 0.14 27.60 -10.86
C ASN A 120 1.35 26.67 -10.60
N GLY A 121 1.32 25.41 -11.03
CA GLY A 121 2.43 24.45 -10.86
C GLY A 121 2.60 23.88 -9.44
N SER A 122 1.68 24.20 -8.51
CA SER A 122 1.76 23.75 -7.11
C SER A 122 1.75 22.22 -6.94
N TRP A 123 1.31 21.47 -7.96
CA TRP A 123 1.22 20.00 -7.97
C TRP A 123 2.33 19.30 -8.76
N ASP A 124 3.22 20.03 -9.43
CA ASP A 124 4.18 19.46 -10.38
C ASP A 124 5.11 18.43 -9.73
N ASN A 125 5.51 18.71 -8.48
CA ASN A 125 6.40 17.84 -7.71
C ASN A 125 5.67 16.84 -6.79
N ALA A 126 4.33 16.80 -6.79
CA ALA A 126 3.57 15.95 -5.88
C ALA A 126 3.90 14.46 -6.05
N HIS A 127 4.09 13.99 -7.29
CA HIS A 127 4.47 12.61 -7.59
C HIS A 127 5.87 12.26 -7.01
N LYS A 128 6.83 13.19 -7.08
CA LYS A 128 8.18 13.00 -6.52
C LYS A 128 8.14 12.88 -5.00
N TRP A 129 7.43 13.79 -4.33
CA TRP A 129 7.28 13.76 -2.87
C TRP A 129 6.55 12.51 -2.37
N MET A 130 5.61 11.97 -3.16
CA MET A 130 4.93 10.72 -2.85
C MET A 130 5.92 9.55 -2.79
N TRP A 131 6.80 9.43 -3.79
CA TRP A 131 7.83 8.39 -3.81
C TRP A 131 8.91 8.57 -2.72
N GLN A 132 9.25 9.81 -2.37
CA GLN A 132 10.16 10.09 -1.26
C GLN A 132 9.57 9.66 0.09
N THR A 133 8.29 9.98 0.35
CA THR A 133 7.63 9.66 1.62
C THR A 133 7.36 8.16 1.78
N ARG A 134 6.88 7.48 0.72
CA ARG A 134 6.55 6.05 0.78
C ARG A 134 7.77 5.14 0.70
N GLY A 135 8.91 5.69 0.28
CA GLY A 135 10.11 4.94 -0.02
C GLY A 135 10.03 4.26 -1.39
N VAL A 136 11.21 4.02 -1.97
CA VAL A 136 11.38 3.26 -3.21
C VAL A 136 12.01 1.92 -2.85
N SER A 137 11.53 0.84 -3.46
CA SER A 137 12.15 -0.48 -3.29
C SER A 137 13.61 -0.44 -3.71
N LYS A 138 14.48 -1.02 -2.88
CA LYS A 138 15.92 -1.04 -3.08
C LYS A 138 16.27 -2.06 -4.16
N PRO A 139 17.34 -1.85 -4.96
CA PRO A 139 17.88 -2.89 -5.81
C PRO A 139 18.17 -4.16 -5.00
N GLY A 140 17.72 -5.30 -5.49
CA GLY A 140 17.76 -6.59 -4.79
C GLY A 140 16.45 -7.01 -4.12
N ASP A 141 15.51 -6.09 -3.88
CA ASP A 141 14.21 -6.43 -3.30
C ASP A 141 13.46 -7.42 -4.20
N THR A 142 12.95 -8.51 -3.63
CA THR A 142 12.16 -9.50 -4.37
C THR A 142 10.67 -9.34 -4.10
N ARG A 143 9.84 -9.56 -5.13
CA ARG A 143 8.36 -9.57 -5.03
C ARG A 143 7.78 -10.74 -5.80
N GLU A 144 6.64 -11.22 -5.36
CA GLU A 144 5.87 -12.26 -6.03
C GLU A 144 4.62 -11.64 -6.64
N TRP A 145 4.47 -11.80 -7.96
CA TRP A 145 3.33 -11.25 -8.69
C TRP A 145 2.62 -12.35 -9.48
N PRO A 146 1.28 -12.40 -9.45
CA PRO A 146 0.53 -13.32 -10.28
C PRO A 146 0.58 -12.90 -11.75
N ASP A 147 0.70 -13.88 -12.63
CA ASP A 147 0.50 -13.73 -14.08
C ASP A 147 -0.99 -13.63 -14.42
N GLN A 148 -1.34 -13.43 -15.70
CA GLN A 148 -2.72 -13.42 -16.21
C GLN A 148 -3.49 -14.71 -15.89
N ASP A 149 -2.78 -15.84 -15.78
CA ASP A 149 -3.32 -17.14 -15.41
C ASP A 149 -3.38 -17.37 -13.88
N GLY A 150 -2.98 -16.38 -13.07
CA GLY A 150 -2.97 -16.45 -11.60
C GLY A 150 -1.74 -17.14 -10.99
N VAL A 151 -0.79 -17.57 -11.83
CA VAL A 151 0.44 -18.24 -11.37
C VAL A 151 1.42 -17.21 -10.82
N LEU A 152 1.82 -17.36 -9.56
CA LEU A 152 2.81 -16.48 -8.93
C LEU A 152 4.20 -16.68 -9.54
N ARG A 153 4.88 -15.56 -9.84
CA ARG A 153 6.27 -15.54 -10.31
C ARG A 153 7.10 -14.57 -9.48
N LYS A 154 8.35 -14.97 -9.21
CA LYS A 154 9.31 -14.14 -8.48
C LYS A 154 9.96 -13.09 -9.40
N HIS A 155 9.99 -11.85 -8.93
CA HIS A 155 10.60 -10.70 -9.60
C HIS A 155 11.62 -10.06 -8.67
N ILE A 156 12.71 -9.52 -9.22
CA ILE A 156 13.75 -8.83 -8.48
C ILE A 156 13.85 -7.37 -8.95
N LYS A 157 13.98 -6.44 -8.00
CA LYS A 157 14.18 -5.03 -8.28
C LYS A 157 15.61 -4.81 -8.77
N THR A 158 15.76 -4.32 -10.00
CA THR A 158 17.00 -3.72 -10.50
C THR A 158 16.98 -2.20 -10.27
N GLU A 159 18.09 -1.53 -10.55
CA GLU A 159 18.18 -0.06 -10.49
C GLU A 159 17.04 0.64 -11.24
N LYS A 160 16.66 0.10 -12.41
CA LYS A 160 15.62 0.68 -13.26
C LYS A 160 14.24 0.15 -12.90
N SER A 161 14.03 -1.16 -12.90
CA SER A 161 12.69 -1.77 -12.79
C SER A 161 12.71 -3.15 -12.15
N PHE A 162 11.54 -3.70 -11.84
CA PHE A 162 11.42 -5.11 -11.48
C PHE A 162 11.52 -5.98 -12.74
N VAL A 163 12.36 -7.01 -12.71
CA VAL A 163 12.53 -7.98 -13.78
C VAL A 163 12.24 -9.40 -13.28
N PRO A 164 11.83 -10.34 -14.13
CA PRO A 164 11.64 -11.74 -13.74
C PRO A 164 12.95 -12.34 -13.18
N MET A 165 12.86 -13.03 -12.05
CA MET A 165 14.05 -13.47 -11.31
C MET A 165 14.82 -14.60 -12.01
N ALA A 166 14.15 -15.58 -12.62
CA ALA A 166 14.84 -16.70 -13.26
C ALA A 166 15.77 -16.29 -14.41
N PRO A 167 15.36 -15.45 -15.39
CA PRO A 167 16.29 -14.90 -16.38
C PRO A 167 17.39 -14.03 -15.77
N TYR A 168 17.13 -13.33 -14.66
CA TYR A 168 18.14 -12.53 -13.97
C TYR A 168 19.23 -13.43 -13.38
N VAL A 169 18.86 -14.44 -12.60
CA VAL A 169 19.79 -15.41 -11.99
C VAL A 169 20.60 -16.15 -13.06
N TRP A 170 19.94 -16.58 -14.15
CA TRP A 170 20.64 -17.22 -15.27
C TRP A 170 21.72 -16.32 -15.88
N ARG A 171 21.40 -15.03 -16.11
CA ARG A 171 22.37 -14.09 -16.70
C ARG A 171 23.57 -13.82 -15.80
N GLN A 172 23.38 -13.82 -14.48
CA GLN A 172 24.48 -13.62 -13.53
C GLN A 172 25.43 -14.82 -13.50
N GLU A 173 24.90 -16.06 -13.52
CA GLU A 173 25.71 -17.28 -13.35
C GLU A 173 26.23 -17.88 -14.66
N LYS A 174 25.42 -17.85 -15.73
CA LYS A 174 25.69 -18.57 -17.00
C LYS A 174 25.79 -17.66 -18.22
N GLY A 175 25.54 -16.36 -18.06
CA GLY A 175 25.62 -15.38 -19.15
C GLY A 175 24.32 -15.21 -19.95
N GLU A 176 24.43 -14.59 -21.12
CA GLU A 176 23.26 -14.18 -21.90
C GLU A 176 22.41 -15.35 -22.38
N ILE A 177 21.10 -15.10 -22.53
CA ILE A 177 20.16 -16.07 -23.06
C ILE A 177 20.10 -15.87 -24.57
N PRO A 178 20.48 -16.87 -25.39
CA PRO A 178 20.49 -16.72 -26.83
C PRO A 178 19.09 -16.41 -27.40
N GLU A 179 19.06 -15.77 -28.56
CA GLU A 179 17.80 -15.50 -29.24
C GLU A 179 17.07 -16.81 -29.57
N GLY A 180 15.75 -16.84 -29.31
CA GLY A 180 14.95 -18.05 -29.51
C GLY A 180 15.02 -19.08 -28.37
N PHE A 181 15.73 -18.78 -27.28
CA PHE A 181 15.77 -19.62 -26.07
C PHE A 181 14.97 -19.01 -24.92
N VAL A 182 14.54 -19.86 -23.99
CA VAL A 182 13.80 -19.50 -22.77
C VAL A 182 14.31 -20.27 -21.57
N ILE A 183 14.09 -19.71 -20.38
CA ILE A 183 14.41 -20.39 -19.12
C ILE A 183 13.24 -21.28 -18.71
N TRP A 184 13.54 -22.54 -18.49
CA TRP A 184 12.64 -23.60 -18.04
C TRP A 184 12.96 -24.02 -16.62
N PHE A 185 11.92 -24.27 -15.83
CA PHE A 185 12.02 -24.76 -14.45
C PHE A 185 11.89 -26.28 -14.45
N LYS A 186 12.92 -27.01 -14.02
CA LYS A 186 12.92 -28.48 -14.00
C LYS A 186 11.81 -29.03 -13.09
N ASP A 187 11.65 -28.44 -11.91
CA ASP A 187 10.61 -28.77 -10.92
C ASP A 187 9.21 -28.21 -11.25
N ARG A 188 9.12 -27.34 -12.26
CA ARG A 188 7.88 -26.65 -12.71
C ARG A 188 7.29 -25.71 -11.66
N ASN A 189 8.08 -25.26 -10.68
CA ASN A 189 7.70 -24.26 -9.71
C ASN A 189 8.32 -22.89 -10.08
N PRO A 190 7.53 -21.91 -10.57
CA PRO A 190 8.04 -20.60 -10.98
C PRO A 190 8.60 -19.75 -9.83
N LEU A 191 8.48 -20.19 -8.58
CA LEU A 191 9.07 -19.57 -7.41
C LEU A 191 10.48 -20.10 -7.10
N ASN A 192 10.81 -21.31 -7.55
CA ASN A 192 12.12 -21.91 -7.37
C ASN A 192 13.09 -21.43 -8.46
N CYS A 193 13.78 -20.32 -8.18
CA CYS A 193 14.72 -19.68 -9.10
C CYS A 193 16.18 -20.10 -8.89
N ASP A 194 16.43 -21.25 -8.24
CA ASP A 194 17.79 -21.74 -8.02
C ASP A 194 18.44 -22.18 -9.34
N ILE A 195 19.70 -21.80 -9.57
CA ILE A 195 20.37 -22.01 -10.86
C ILE A 195 20.41 -23.47 -11.30
N GLU A 196 20.44 -24.41 -10.35
CA GLU A 196 20.39 -25.85 -10.60
C GLU A 196 19.03 -26.32 -11.13
N ASN A 197 17.95 -25.65 -10.71
CA ASN A 197 16.58 -25.89 -11.16
C ASN A 197 16.26 -25.21 -12.50
N LEU A 198 17.10 -24.29 -12.96
CA LEU A 198 16.94 -23.58 -14.22
C LEU A 198 17.66 -24.31 -15.36
N GLU A 199 17.00 -24.37 -16.51
CA GLU A 199 17.52 -24.91 -17.77
C GLU A 199 17.22 -23.93 -18.89
N CYS A 200 18.19 -23.64 -19.76
CA CYS A 200 17.95 -22.85 -20.96
C CYS A 200 17.62 -23.80 -22.11
N ILE A 201 16.42 -23.69 -22.66
CA ILE A 201 15.92 -24.55 -23.74
C ILE A 201 15.45 -23.71 -24.91
N SER A 202 15.46 -24.30 -26.10
CA SER A 202 14.92 -23.64 -27.28
C SER A 202 13.40 -23.46 -27.16
N ARG A 203 12.85 -22.46 -27.85
CA ARG A 203 11.38 -22.29 -27.93
C ARG A 203 10.68 -23.50 -28.56
N ALA A 204 11.34 -24.23 -29.46
CA ALA A 204 10.82 -25.47 -30.04
C ALA A 204 10.68 -26.58 -28.98
N GLU A 205 11.72 -26.83 -28.18
CA GLU A 205 11.65 -27.79 -27.07
C GLU A 205 10.62 -27.38 -26.02
N ASN A 206 10.57 -26.09 -25.68
CA ASN A 206 9.56 -25.57 -24.76
C ASN A 206 8.13 -25.80 -25.30
N ALA A 207 7.90 -25.60 -26.59
CA ALA A 207 6.61 -25.86 -27.23
C ALA A 207 6.24 -27.36 -27.19
N ILE A 208 7.21 -28.25 -27.42
CA ILE A 208 7.02 -29.71 -27.32
C ILE A 208 6.67 -30.08 -25.87
N ARG A 209 7.45 -29.61 -24.88
CA ARG A 209 7.22 -29.89 -23.45
C ARG A 209 5.86 -29.36 -22.94
N ASN A 210 5.40 -28.23 -23.48
CA ASN A 210 4.08 -27.67 -23.17
C ASN A 210 2.96 -28.19 -24.07
N SER A 211 3.27 -29.04 -25.05
CA SER A 211 2.27 -29.53 -25.99
C SER A 211 1.22 -30.37 -25.26
N ALA A 212 -0.04 -30.16 -25.65
CA ALA A 212 -1.14 -30.96 -25.13
C ALA A 212 -1.03 -32.45 -25.48
N ALA A 213 -0.22 -32.81 -26.47
CA ALA A 213 0.10 -34.19 -26.83
C ALA A 213 0.84 -34.89 -25.68
N ILE A 214 1.79 -34.19 -25.06
CA ILE A 214 2.60 -34.71 -23.96
C ILE A 214 1.95 -34.41 -22.60
N ARG A 215 1.39 -33.21 -22.41
CA ARG A 215 0.90 -32.74 -21.10
C ARG A 215 -0.52 -32.18 -21.16
N LEU A 216 -1.44 -32.82 -20.45
CA LEU A 216 -2.80 -32.31 -20.24
C LEU A 216 -2.86 -31.48 -18.94
N THR A 217 -2.56 -30.18 -19.02
CA THR A 217 -2.70 -29.26 -17.87
C THR A 217 -4.16 -29.09 -17.45
N ASP A 218 -4.43 -28.81 -16.18
CA ASP A 218 -5.80 -28.59 -15.67
C ASP A 218 -6.52 -27.49 -16.48
N ASN A 219 -5.79 -26.40 -16.75
CA ASN A 219 -6.27 -25.28 -17.55
C ASN A 219 -6.69 -25.71 -18.96
N TYR A 220 -5.93 -26.61 -19.59
CA TYR A 220 -6.22 -27.14 -20.93
C TYR A 220 -7.41 -28.10 -20.92
N VAL A 221 -7.46 -29.00 -19.93
CA VAL A 221 -8.57 -29.94 -19.75
C VAL A 221 -9.88 -29.20 -19.55
N ALA A 222 -9.89 -28.20 -18.66
CA ALA A 222 -11.06 -27.36 -18.42
C ALA A 222 -11.48 -26.56 -19.68
N ALA A 223 -10.52 -26.07 -20.47
CA ALA A 223 -10.83 -25.33 -21.69
C ALA A 223 -11.49 -26.19 -22.78
N ILE A 224 -11.06 -27.45 -22.91
CA ILE A 224 -11.66 -28.39 -23.85
C ILE A 224 -13.10 -28.72 -23.46
N SER A 225 -13.36 -28.91 -22.16
CA SER A 225 -14.69 -29.29 -21.69
C SER A 225 -15.72 -28.17 -21.82
N THR A 226 -15.30 -26.90 -21.76
CA THR A 226 -16.23 -25.76 -21.72
C THR A 226 -16.38 -25.02 -23.05
N MET A 227 -15.87 -25.56 -24.16
CA MET A 227 -15.89 -24.88 -25.47
C MET A 227 -15.34 -23.43 -25.41
N LYS A 228 -14.38 -23.17 -24.53
CA LYS A 228 -13.76 -21.85 -24.25
C LYS A 228 -14.62 -20.84 -23.47
N ASP A 229 -15.74 -21.23 -22.88
CA ASP A 229 -16.44 -20.38 -21.91
C ASP A 229 -15.55 -20.15 -20.68
N LYS A 230 -15.30 -18.88 -20.35
CA LYS A 230 -14.43 -18.44 -19.26
C LYS A 230 -15.06 -18.65 -17.88
N HIS A 231 -16.37 -18.44 -17.74
CA HIS A 231 -17.06 -18.58 -16.46
C HIS A 231 -17.08 -20.06 -16.04
N LEU A 232 -17.57 -20.91 -16.94
CA LEU A 232 -17.64 -22.35 -16.70
C LEU A 232 -16.26 -22.97 -16.51
N ARG A 233 -15.23 -22.45 -17.19
CA ARG A 233 -13.83 -22.90 -17.00
C ARG A 233 -13.34 -22.63 -15.58
N ASN A 234 -13.67 -21.47 -15.02
CA ASN A 234 -13.27 -21.13 -13.66
C ASN A 234 -14.02 -21.97 -12.62
N GLU A 235 -15.29 -22.29 -12.88
CA GLU A 235 -16.10 -23.17 -12.05
C GLU A 235 -15.54 -24.61 -12.04
N ILE A 236 -15.28 -25.20 -13.21
CA ILE A 236 -14.68 -26.54 -13.32
C ILE A 236 -13.30 -26.62 -12.63
N LYS A 237 -12.52 -25.53 -12.62
CA LYS A 237 -11.24 -25.49 -11.91
C LYS A 237 -11.38 -25.63 -10.39
N GLN A 238 -12.53 -25.29 -9.82
CA GLN A 238 -12.80 -25.48 -8.39
C GLN A 238 -13.10 -26.95 -8.03
N HIS A 239 -13.26 -27.81 -9.04
CA HIS A 239 -13.64 -29.21 -8.91
C HIS A 239 -12.54 -30.13 -9.47
N PRO A 240 -11.48 -30.43 -8.69
CA PRO A 240 -10.36 -31.26 -9.14
C PRO A 240 -10.77 -32.65 -9.65
N GLU A 241 -11.80 -33.24 -9.06
CA GLU A 241 -12.38 -34.54 -9.43
C GLU A 241 -12.88 -34.55 -10.89
N LEU A 242 -13.55 -33.47 -11.32
CA LEU A 242 -14.04 -33.34 -12.69
C LEU A 242 -12.88 -33.25 -13.67
N ILE A 243 -11.85 -32.46 -13.34
CA ILE A 243 -10.66 -32.33 -14.16
C ILE A 243 -9.96 -33.69 -14.33
N GLN A 244 -9.80 -34.45 -13.26
CA GLN A 244 -9.19 -35.78 -13.31
C GLN A 244 -9.99 -36.74 -14.19
N ALA A 245 -11.32 -36.78 -14.05
CA ALA A 245 -12.19 -37.62 -14.87
C ALA A 245 -12.13 -37.24 -16.36
N ILE A 246 -12.19 -35.93 -16.69
CA ILE A 246 -12.10 -35.44 -18.07
C ILE A 246 -10.72 -35.77 -18.66
N ARG A 247 -9.64 -35.60 -17.87
CA ARG A 247 -8.27 -35.95 -18.28
C ARG A 247 -8.16 -37.44 -18.59
N ALA A 248 -8.67 -38.32 -17.72
CA ALA A 248 -8.67 -39.76 -17.93
C ALA A 248 -9.43 -40.14 -19.21
N ARG A 249 -10.61 -39.55 -19.43
CA ARG A 249 -11.40 -39.73 -20.65
C ARG A 249 -10.61 -39.36 -21.92
N LEU A 250 -9.90 -38.23 -21.91
CA LEU A 250 -9.08 -37.79 -23.05
C LEU A 250 -7.93 -38.75 -23.34
N LEU A 251 -7.25 -39.25 -22.30
CA LEU A 251 -6.16 -40.22 -22.43
C LEU A 251 -6.67 -41.56 -22.98
N LEU A 252 -7.81 -42.06 -22.49
CA LEU A 252 -8.45 -43.26 -23.00
C LEU A 252 -8.80 -43.13 -24.49
N LYS A 253 -9.42 -42.01 -24.89
CA LYS A 253 -9.75 -41.74 -26.30
C LYS A 253 -8.51 -41.75 -27.20
N ARG A 254 -7.39 -41.17 -26.73
CA ARG A 254 -6.10 -41.20 -27.46
C ARG A 254 -5.58 -42.64 -27.59
N LYS A 255 -5.59 -43.41 -26.50
CA LYS A 255 -5.10 -44.80 -26.49
C LYS A 255 -5.89 -45.69 -27.45
N VAL A 256 -7.22 -45.59 -27.44
CA VAL A 256 -8.09 -46.33 -28.38
C VAL A 256 -7.76 -45.97 -29.83
N LYS A 257 -7.61 -44.68 -30.15
CA LYS A 257 -7.24 -44.23 -31.49
C LYS A 257 -5.88 -44.79 -31.94
N THR A 258 -4.90 -44.83 -31.05
CA THR A 258 -3.57 -45.40 -31.34
C THR A 258 -3.66 -46.89 -31.65
N LEU A 259 -4.42 -47.66 -30.86
CA LEU A 259 -4.62 -49.10 -31.09
C LEU A 259 -5.31 -49.38 -32.43
N ILE A 260 -6.34 -48.60 -32.80
CA ILE A 260 -7.01 -48.71 -34.11
C ILE A 260 -6.02 -48.44 -35.25
N LYS A 261 -5.20 -47.39 -35.13
CA LYS A 261 -4.18 -47.08 -36.15
C LYS A 261 -3.15 -48.20 -36.29
N GLN A 262 -2.70 -48.79 -35.18
CA GLN A 262 -1.75 -49.91 -35.19
C GLN A 262 -2.34 -51.17 -35.84
N ARG A 263 -3.64 -51.41 -35.67
CA ARG A 263 -4.35 -52.51 -36.34
C ARG A 263 -4.42 -52.29 -37.85
N ASN A 264 -4.84 -51.10 -38.28
CA ASN A 264 -5.07 -50.78 -39.70
C ASN A 264 -3.78 -50.50 -40.50
N GLY A 265 -2.63 -50.32 -39.85
CA GLY A 265 -1.32 -50.16 -40.51
C GLY A 265 -0.45 -51.42 -40.47
N LYS A 266 -0.99 -52.55 -40.01
CA LYS A 266 -0.38 -53.88 -40.03
C LYS A 266 -1.00 -54.81 -41.09
N GLU A 267 -1.98 -54.31 -41.85
CA GLU A 267 -2.43 -54.85 -43.14
C GLU A 267 -1.71 -54.10 -44.26
#